data_AF-D7NCG7-F1
#
_entry.id   AF-D7NCG7-F1
#
_cell.length_a   1.000
_cell.length_b   1.000
_cell.length_c   1.000
_cell.angle_alpha   90.00
_cell.angle_beta   90.00
_cell.angle_gamma   90.00
#
_symmetry.space_group_name_H-M   'P 1'
#
loop_
_entity.id
_entity.type
_entity.pdbx_description
1 polymer ?
#
loop_
_entity_poly.entity_id
_entity_poly.type
_entity_poly.pdbx_seq_one_letter_code
_entity_poly.pdbx_strand_id
1 'polypeptide(L)'
;MRVSYRVRHQSSRKRFRHNNKSVWGLAALVVLMSFSSCDDYEPSDNAIHVGYILCENHSCIDPETYFAQTTHKAVGVVFAEQTEDHPLMAVMLKELNEVFCDSVGLSNGTSGNLTAFDGSANTRAMQKSYNAGTKKGSPLAMKLFTFHEGGQSDFLPSVAEQRLLNVSARSVNPIIERLGGTPIALDGDCWYWTSTEVSENSGLQAWLCSSANGGIIETPKTESHKARAIVQIKYSN
;
A
#
# COMPACT_ATOMS: atom_id res chain seq x y z
N MET A 1 34.99 62.37 100.48
CA MET A 1 35.63 61.32 99.65
C MET A 1 34.59 60.81 98.66
N ARG A 2 34.78 60.62 97.35
CA ARG A 2 35.89 60.82 96.42
C ARG A 2 35.23 60.90 95.03
N VAL A 3 35.47 62.01 94.33
CA VAL A 3 35.81 62.16 92.90
C VAL A 3 34.91 61.52 91.82
N SER A 4 34.13 62.41 91.16
CA SER A 4 34.02 62.69 89.71
C SER A 4 34.51 61.64 88.69
N TYR A 5 33.75 61.45 87.59
CA TYR A 5 34.18 61.87 86.25
C TYR A 5 32.95 62.13 85.35
N ARG A 6 33.08 63.12 84.46
CA ARG A 6 32.07 63.65 83.54
C ARG A 6 32.60 63.47 82.09
N VAL A 7 31.69 63.65 81.11
CA VAL A 7 31.92 64.01 79.68
C VAL A 7 32.01 62.77 78.73
N ARG A 8 31.44 62.66 77.50
CA ARG A 8 31.00 63.61 76.43
C ARG A 8 29.96 62.98 75.48
N HIS A 9 29.24 63.85 74.77
CA HIS A 9 28.38 63.65 73.58
C HIS A 9 29.02 62.90 72.39
N GLN A 10 28.20 62.20 71.57
CA GLN A 10 28.06 62.48 70.13
C GLN A 10 26.88 61.75 69.45
N SER A 11 26.40 62.36 68.36
CA SER A 11 25.22 62.06 67.54
C SER A 11 25.45 60.95 66.49
N SER A 12 24.37 60.38 65.93
CA SER A 12 24.14 60.38 64.46
C SER A 12 22.83 59.67 64.05
N ARG A 13 22.21 60.24 63.01
CA ARG A 13 21.01 59.76 62.31
C ARG A 13 21.27 58.42 61.61
N LYS A 14 20.33 57.45 61.71
CA LYS A 14 20.32 56.26 60.85
C LYS A 14 19.36 56.43 59.67
N ARG A 15 19.90 56.19 58.46
CA ARG A 15 19.20 56.14 57.17
C ARG A 15 18.44 54.81 56.99
N PHE A 16 17.39 54.92 56.18
CA PHE A 16 16.49 53.90 55.62
C PHE A 16 17.12 52.56 55.19
N ARG A 17 16.32 51.49 55.28
CA ARG A 17 16.41 50.31 54.39
C ARG A 17 15.00 49.78 54.11
N HIS A 18 14.47 50.08 52.92
CA HIS A 18 13.28 49.42 52.38
C HIS A 18 13.67 48.01 51.90
N ASN A 19 12.95 46.98 52.34
CA ASN A 19 13.20 45.59 51.98
C ASN A 19 12.36 45.18 50.75
N ASN A 20 13.04 44.73 49.69
CA ASN A 20 12.50 44.19 48.43
C ASN A 20 11.87 42.80 48.62
N LYS A 21 10.67 42.72 49.22
CA LYS A 21 9.91 41.45 49.33
C LYS A 21 8.98 41.19 48.13
N SER A 22 8.69 42.21 47.33
CA SER A 22 7.76 42.13 46.19
C SER A 22 8.37 41.54 44.92
N VAL A 23 9.69 41.63 44.74
CA VAL A 23 10.39 41.19 43.52
C VAL A 23 10.52 39.67 43.45
N TRP A 24 10.55 38.98 44.59
CA TRP A 24 10.72 37.53 44.66
C TRP A 24 9.41 36.75 44.40
N GLY A 25 8.26 37.34 44.70
CA GLY A 25 6.95 36.71 44.48
C GLY A 25 6.53 36.66 43.00
N LEU A 26 6.90 37.70 42.22
CA LEU A 26 6.58 37.77 40.79
C LEU A 26 7.47 36.86 39.93
N ALA A 27 8.71 36.61 40.34
CA ALA A 27 9.61 35.72 39.61
C ALA A 27 9.15 34.24 39.66
N ALA A 28 8.51 33.80 40.75
CA ALA A 28 8.07 32.41 40.91
C ALA A 28 6.82 32.07 40.07
N LEU A 29 5.98 33.07 39.74
CA LEU A 29 4.73 32.87 39.00
C LEU A 29 4.94 32.81 37.47
N VAL A 30 6.04 33.39 36.97
CA VAL A 30 6.42 33.36 35.55
C VAL A 30 7.07 32.02 35.15
N VAL A 31 7.72 31.33 36.08
CA VAL A 31 8.41 30.04 35.81
C VAL A 31 7.44 28.86 35.70
N LEU A 32 6.22 28.96 36.24
CA LEU A 32 5.22 27.88 36.19
C LEU A 32 4.42 27.81 34.88
N MET A 33 4.51 28.82 34.01
CA MET A 33 3.83 28.82 32.70
C MET A 33 4.70 28.31 31.54
N SER A 34 5.92 27.84 31.79
CA SER A 34 6.91 27.59 30.74
C SER A 34 6.98 26.15 30.19
N PHE A 35 6.14 25.22 30.63
CA PHE A 35 6.24 23.82 30.20
C PHE A 35 4.88 23.16 29.94
N SER A 36 4.21 23.55 28.87
CA SER A 36 3.16 22.74 28.23
C SER A 36 3.01 23.16 26.77
N SER A 37 4.06 22.95 25.99
CA SER A 37 3.96 22.81 24.54
C SER A 37 4.75 21.56 24.17
N CYS A 38 4.29 20.42 24.66
CA CYS A 38 4.55 19.16 23.97
C CYS A 38 3.65 19.20 22.74
N ASP A 39 4.14 19.84 21.69
CA ASP A 39 3.66 19.57 20.34
C ASP A 39 3.98 18.10 20.12
N ASP A 40 2.96 17.24 20.10
CA ASP A 40 3.13 15.84 19.72
C ASP A 40 3.59 15.87 18.26
N TYR A 41 4.88 15.65 18.05
CA TYR A 41 5.41 15.41 16.73
C TYR A 41 4.90 14.04 16.29
N GLU A 42 3.75 14.00 15.63
CA GLU A 42 3.36 12.85 14.82
C GLU A 42 4.27 12.86 13.59
N PRO A 43 5.19 11.89 13.45
CA PRO A 43 5.94 11.76 12.22
C PRO A 43 4.94 11.58 11.07
N SER A 44 5.07 12.41 10.03
CA SER A 44 4.26 12.27 8.82
C SER A 44 4.46 10.86 8.26
N ASP A 45 3.39 10.05 8.27
CA ASP A 45 3.40 8.75 7.61
C ASP A 45 3.41 8.99 6.09
N ASN A 46 4.60 8.90 5.52
CA ASN A 46 4.82 9.03 4.09
C ASN A 46 4.73 7.67 3.37
N ALA A 47 4.36 6.60 4.08
CA ALA A 47 4.17 5.29 3.48
C ALA A 47 2.90 5.25 2.63
N ILE A 48 2.88 4.30 1.70
CA ILE A 48 1.73 4.05 0.83
C ILE A 48 0.98 2.87 1.41
N HIS A 49 -0.31 3.09 1.72
CA HIS A 49 -1.14 2.09 2.38
C HIS A 49 -2.11 1.40 1.44
N VAL A 50 -2.63 0.25 1.89
CA VAL A 50 -3.77 -0.40 1.25
C VAL A 50 -4.93 0.59 1.10
N GLY A 51 -5.48 0.66 -0.11
CA GLY A 51 -6.56 1.58 -0.49
C GLY A 51 -6.09 2.85 -1.20
N TYR A 52 -4.79 3.16 -1.21
CA TYR A 52 -4.27 4.28 -2.01
C TYR A 52 -4.57 4.07 -3.49
N ILE A 53 -4.82 5.18 -4.20
CA ILE A 53 -5.26 5.17 -5.59
C ILE A 53 -4.03 5.30 -6.48
N LEU A 54 -3.82 4.30 -7.34
CA LEU A 54 -2.80 4.34 -8.36
C LEU A 54 -3.31 5.17 -9.55
N CYS A 55 -2.61 6.25 -9.84
CA CYS A 55 -2.87 7.12 -10.98
C CYS A 55 -2.07 6.68 -12.22
N GLU A 56 -2.51 7.12 -13.40
CA GLU A 56 -1.86 6.86 -14.69
C GLU A 56 -0.39 7.31 -14.80
N ASN A 57 0.03 8.25 -13.94
CA ASN A 57 1.40 8.74 -13.84
C ASN A 57 2.24 7.98 -12.80
N HIS A 58 1.73 6.87 -12.26
CA HIS A 58 2.36 6.04 -11.22
C HIS A 58 2.50 6.68 -9.85
N SER A 59 1.81 7.78 -9.59
CA SER A 59 1.64 8.26 -8.21
C SER A 59 0.60 7.42 -7.48
N CYS A 60 0.84 7.13 -6.20
CA CYS A 60 -0.16 6.61 -5.29
C CYS A 60 -0.64 7.76 -4.41
N ILE A 61 -1.94 8.06 -4.45
CA ILE A 61 -2.55 9.17 -3.72
C ILE A 61 -3.55 8.60 -2.74
N ASP A 62 -3.60 9.11 -1.50
CA ASP A 62 -4.61 8.68 -0.54
C ASP A 62 -6.03 9.02 -1.05
N PRO A 63 -7.06 8.25 -0.64
CA PRO A 63 -8.42 8.46 -1.13
C PRO A 63 -8.98 9.85 -0.88
N GLU A 64 -8.73 10.45 0.29
CA GLU A 64 -9.31 11.77 0.63
C GLU A 64 -8.75 12.84 -0.30
N THR A 65 -7.44 12.88 -0.47
CA THR A 65 -6.75 13.79 -1.38
C THR A 65 -7.20 13.57 -2.82
N TYR A 66 -7.19 12.32 -3.32
CA TYR A 66 -7.57 12.04 -4.71
C TYR A 66 -9.00 12.47 -5.03
N PHE A 67 -9.95 12.23 -4.11
CA PHE A 67 -11.35 12.61 -4.35
C PHE A 67 -11.63 14.10 -4.10
N ALA A 68 -10.73 14.82 -3.43
CA ALA A 68 -10.84 16.27 -3.23
C ALA A 68 -10.24 17.10 -4.40
N GLN A 69 -9.26 16.56 -5.12
CA GLN A 69 -8.60 17.23 -6.25
C GLN A 69 -8.51 16.32 -7.49
N THR A 70 -9.03 16.78 -8.64
CA THR A 70 -9.10 15.94 -9.85
C THR A 70 -8.30 16.52 -11.01
N THR A 71 -7.10 16.02 -11.22
CA THR A 71 -6.32 16.23 -12.47
C THR A 71 -5.73 14.94 -13.03
N HIS A 72 -5.60 13.88 -12.24
CA HIS A 72 -5.07 12.58 -12.65
C HIS A 72 -6.18 11.53 -12.74
N LYS A 73 -6.11 10.63 -13.72
CA LYS A 73 -7.02 9.49 -13.83
C LYS A 73 -6.47 8.29 -13.07
N ALA A 74 -7.32 7.70 -12.24
CA ALA A 74 -7.06 6.44 -11.55
C ALA A 74 -7.05 5.26 -12.54
N VAL A 75 -6.12 4.34 -12.31
CA VAL A 75 -5.97 3.08 -13.05
C VAL A 75 -6.04 1.85 -12.15
N GLY A 76 -5.80 2.01 -10.84
CA GLY A 76 -5.88 0.91 -9.88
C GLY A 76 -5.94 1.36 -8.42
N VAL A 77 -5.95 0.39 -7.52
CA VAL A 77 -5.98 0.61 -6.05
C VAL A 77 -4.92 -0.28 -5.41
N VAL A 78 -4.12 0.26 -4.50
CA VAL A 78 -3.11 -0.47 -3.74
C VAL A 78 -3.80 -1.51 -2.86
N PHE A 79 -3.36 -2.76 -2.95
CA PHE A 79 -3.91 -3.87 -2.15
C PHE A 79 -2.86 -4.54 -1.25
N ALA A 80 -1.58 -4.28 -1.47
CA ALA A 80 -0.51 -4.79 -0.62
C ALA A 80 0.59 -3.74 -0.50
N GLU A 81 0.97 -3.42 0.73
CA GLU A 81 2.07 -2.51 1.07
C GLU A 81 3.42 -3.16 0.76
N GLN A 82 4.48 -2.37 0.68
CA GLN A 82 5.82 -2.93 0.49
C GLN A 82 6.31 -3.59 1.79
N THR A 83 6.83 -4.80 1.67
CA THR A 83 7.49 -5.54 2.76
C THR A 83 8.87 -6.03 2.30
N GLU A 84 9.60 -6.73 3.18
CA GLU A 84 10.83 -7.43 2.77
C GLU A 84 10.55 -8.59 1.80
N ASP A 85 9.36 -9.18 1.89
CA ASP A 85 8.99 -10.38 1.12
C ASP A 85 8.40 -10.06 -0.26
N HIS A 86 7.70 -8.93 -0.40
CA HIS A 86 7.03 -8.54 -1.64
C HIS A 86 7.00 -7.02 -1.85
N PRO A 87 6.96 -6.56 -3.12
CA PRO A 87 6.84 -5.14 -3.43
C PRO A 87 5.45 -4.58 -3.09
N LEU A 88 5.32 -3.26 -3.15
CA LEU A 88 4.04 -2.57 -3.22
C LEU A 88 3.27 -3.05 -4.47
N MET A 89 1.98 -3.38 -4.31
CA MET A 89 1.15 -3.87 -5.41
C MET A 89 -0.21 -3.19 -5.46
N ALA A 90 -0.67 -2.94 -6.68
CA ALA A 90 -1.98 -2.37 -6.96
C ALA A 90 -2.76 -3.24 -7.95
N VAL A 91 -4.07 -3.32 -7.74
CA VAL A 91 -5.01 -4.06 -8.56
C VAL A 91 -5.69 -3.10 -9.53
N MET A 92 -5.80 -3.51 -10.79
CA MET A 92 -6.44 -2.68 -11.81
C MET A 92 -7.95 -2.56 -11.58
N LEU A 93 -8.57 -1.51 -12.11
CA LEU A 93 -10.01 -1.25 -11.90
C LEU A 93 -10.94 -2.17 -12.69
N LYS A 94 -10.47 -2.76 -13.79
CA LYS A 94 -11.29 -3.58 -14.69
C LYS A 94 -10.93 -5.05 -14.60
N GLU A 95 -11.93 -5.89 -14.72
CA GLU A 95 -11.80 -7.33 -14.83
C GLU A 95 -11.65 -7.77 -16.28
N LEU A 96 -10.99 -8.90 -16.48
CA LEU A 96 -10.88 -9.62 -17.74
C LEU A 96 -11.59 -10.96 -17.63
N ASN A 97 -12.10 -11.47 -18.75
CA ASN A 97 -12.54 -12.86 -18.87
C ASN A 97 -11.88 -13.44 -20.12
N GLU A 98 -11.10 -14.52 -19.93
CA GLU A 98 -10.32 -15.13 -21.02
C GLU A 98 -9.87 -16.56 -20.67
N VAL A 99 -9.49 -17.32 -21.69
CA VAL A 99 -8.80 -18.60 -21.53
C VAL A 99 -7.35 -18.42 -21.13
N PHE A 100 -6.84 -19.28 -20.24
CA PHE A 100 -5.43 -19.25 -19.84
C PHE A 100 -4.51 -19.58 -21.01
N CYS A 101 -4.84 -20.63 -21.78
CA CYS A 101 -4.10 -21.07 -22.96
C CYS A 101 -5.02 -21.75 -23.97
N ASP A 102 -4.90 -21.37 -25.25
CA ASP A 102 -5.69 -21.92 -26.38
C ASP A 102 -5.00 -23.13 -27.06
N SER A 103 -3.92 -23.63 -26.46
CA SER A 103 -3.13 -24.77 -26.91
C SER A 103 -3.14 -25.88 -25.88
N VAL A 104 -3.91 -26.93 -26.15
CA VAL A 104 -3.94 -28.14 -25.32
C VAL A 104 -2.53 -28.75 -25.25
N GLY A 105 -2.05 -29.02 -24.04
CA GLY A 105 -0.75 -29.64 -23.79
C GLY A 105 0.43 -28.66 -23.76
N LEU A 106 0.22 -27.36 -24.03
CA LEU A 106 1.26 -26.36 -23.94
C LEU A 106 1.51 -25.97 -22.48
N SER A 107 2.73 -26.21 -22.00
CA SER A 107 3.23 -25.54 -20.80
C SER A 107 3.68 -24.13 -21.19
N ASN A 108 3.17 -23.15 -20.46
CA ASN A 108 3.47 -21.74 -20.62
C ASN A 108 4.76 -21.35 -19.88
N GLY A 109 5.41 -22.31 -19.20
CA GLY A 109 6.70 -22.12 -18.53
C GLY A 109 6.60 -21.29 -17.26
N THR A 110 5.44 -21.30 -16.60
CA THR A 110 5.26 -20.58 -15.34
C THR A 110 5.70 -21.44 -14.16
N SER A 111 5.89 -20.83 -13.00
CA SER A 111 6.12 -21.60 -11.80
C SER A 111 4.85 -22.35 -11.38
N GLY A 112 5.02 -23.49 -10.73
CA GLY A 112 3.96 -24.14 -9.96
C GLY A 112 4.07 -23.90 -8.46
N ASN A 113 4.78 -22.84 -8.04
CA ASN A 113 4.99 -22.52 -6.64
C ASN A 113 3.81 -21.72 -6.09
N LEU A 114 3.10 -22.28 -5.11
CA LEU A 114 1.91 -21.69 -4.52
C LEU A 114 2.17 -20.52 -3.56
N THR A 115 3.42 -20.28 -3.17
CA THR A 115 3.81 -19.26 -2.18
C THR A 115 4.74 -18.18 -2.75
N ALA A 116 5.11 -18.27 -4.02
CA ALA A 116 6.00 -17.29 -4.65
C ALA A 116 5.23 -16.05 -5.16
N PHE A 117 5.78 -14.86 -4.93
CA PHE A 117 5.30 -13.59 -5.52
C PHE A 117 5.91 -13.37 -6.91
N ASP A 118 5.60 -14.29 -7.83
CA ASP A 118 6.25 -14.39 -9.14
C ASP A 118 5.33 -14.17 -10.33
N GLY A 119 4.14 -13.57 -10.14
CA GLY A 119 3.16 -13.42 -11.20
C GLY A 119 3.66 -12.59 -12.37
N SER A 120 4.55 -11.62 -12.12
CA SER A 120 5.19 -10.85 -13.20
C SER A 120 6.12 -11.72 -14.05
N ALA A 121 6.88 -12.64 -13.44
CA ALA A 121 7.76 -13.55 -14.15
C ALA A 121 6.95 -14.60 -14.91
N ASN A 122 5.92 -15.15 -14.28
CA ASN A 122 5.00 -16.11 -14.89
C ASN A 122 4.27 -15.51 -16.08
N THR A 123 3.73 -14.29 -15.98
CA THR A 123 3.02 -13.66 -17.09
C THR A 123 3.95 -13.40 -18.28
N ARG A 124 5.21 -13.01 -18.03
CA ARG A 124 6.23 -12.91 -19.09
C ARG A 124 6.53 -14.26 -19.74
N ALA A 125 6.54 -15.36 -18.97
CA ALA A 125 6.69 -16.70 -19.53
C ALA A 125 5.48 -17.08 -20.40
N MET A 126 4.26 -16.79 -19.94
CA MET A 126 3.03 -16.99 -20.71
C MET A 126 3.07 -16.24 -22.05
N GLN A 127 3.50 -14.98 -22.06
CA GLN A 127 3.68 -14.20 -23.30
C GLN A 127 4.72 -14.84 -24.23
N LYS A 128 5.87 -15.27 -23.69
CA LYS A 128 6.95 -15.92 -24.45
C LYS A 128 6.57 -17.28 -25.01
N SER A 129 5.61 -17.96 -24.40
CA SER A 129 5.10 -19.25 -24.90
C SER A 129 4.28 -19.14 -26.19
N TYR A 130 3.95 -17.92 -26.62
CA TYR A 130 3.22 -17.68 -27.87
C TYR A 130 3.98 -18.21 -29.09
N ASN A 131 3.33 -19.08 -29.85
CA ASN A 131 3.84 -19.65 -31.07
C ASN A 131 3.31 -18.86 -32.27
N ALA A 132 4.18 -18.05 -32.88
CA ALA A 132 3.82 -17.21 -34.03
C ALA A 132 3.41 -18.01 -35.29
N GLY A 133 3.92 -19.23 -35.47
CA GLY A 133 3.60 -20.08 -36.62
C GLY A 133 2.19 -20.64 -36.58
N THR A 134 1.69 -20.97 -35.38
CA THR A 134 0.32 -21.46 -35.18
C THR A 134 -0.66 -20.38 -34.73
N LYS A 135 -0.15 -19.20 -34.35
CA LYS A 135 -0.88 -18.09 -33.71
C LYS A 135 -1.61 -18.51 -32.43
N LYS A 136 -0.98 -19.37 -31.64
CA LYS A 136 -1.53 -19.90 -30.40
C LYS A 136 -0.58 -19.70 -29.23
N GLY A 137 -1.09 -19.68 -28.00
CA GLY A 137 -0.34 -19.45 -26.77
C GLY A 137 -1.27 -19.14 -25.60
N SER A 138 -1.01 -18.04 -24.89
CA SER A 138 -1.90 -17.55 -23.82
C SER A 138 -2.65 -16.29 -24.27
N PRO A 139 -3.92 -16.40 -24.71
CA PRO A 139 -4.74 -15.23 -25.01
C PRO A 139 -4.86 -14.26 -23.83
N LEU A 140 -4.99 -14.79 -22.61
CA LEU A 140 -5.02 -13.99 -21.39
C LEU A 140 -3.75 -13.14 -21.23
N ALA A 141 -2.55 -13.73 -21.36
CA ALA A 141 -1.30 -12.99 -21.22
C ALA A 141 -1.07 -11.97 -22.36
N MET A 142 -1.56 -12.28 -23.56
CA MET A 142 -1.52 -11.35 -24.69
C MET A 142 -2.46 -10.16 -24.50
N LYS A 143 -3.65 -10.38 -23.92
CA LYS A 143 -4.59 -9.30 -23.58
C LYS A 143 -4.01 -8.38 -22.50
N LEU A 144 -3.34 -8.96 -21.49
CA LEU A 144 -2.62 -8.21 -20.45
C LEU A 144 -1.46 -7.39 -21.00
N PHE A 145 -0.76 -7.88 -22.03
CA PHE A 145 0.35 -7.16 -22.66
C PHE A 145 -0.06 -5.80 -23.26
N THR A 146 -1.32 -5.68 -23.70
CA THR A 146 -1.88 -4.46 -24.30
C THR A 146 -2.90 -3.75 -23.38
N PHE A 147 -3.02 -4.16 -22.13
CA PHE A 147 -4.11 -3.74 -21.25
C PHE A 147 -3.96 -2.30 -20.72
N HIS A 148 -2.73 -1.86 -20.48
CA HIS A 148 -2.47 -0.48 -20.05
C HIS A 148 -2.38 0.52 -21.21
N GLU A 149 -3.02 1.67 -21.01
CA GLU A 149 -2.75 2.88 -21.78
C GLU A 149 -1.29 3.31 -21.54
N GLY A 150 -0.49 3.41 -22.61
CA GLY A 150 0.94 3.79 -22.52
C GLY A 150 1.96 2.66 -22.69
N GLY A 151 1.53 1.43 -23.01
CA GLY A 151 2.44 0.32 -23.41
C GLY A 151 3.16 -0.36 -22.25
N GLN A 152 2.65 -0.19 -21.02
CA GLN A 152 3.14 -0.87 -19.84
C GLN A 152 2.44 -2.21 -19.65
N SER A 153 3.03 -3.15 -18.92
CA SER A 153 2.44 -4.48 -18.74
C SER A 153 2.07 -4.74 -17.28
N ASP A 154 0.80 -4.59 -16.94
CA ASP A 154 -0.12 -5.74 -16.88
C ASP A 154 0.53 -7.09 -16.56
N PHE A 155 0.44 -7.58 -15.33
CA PHE A 155 0.62 -9.01 -15.09
C PHE A 155 -0.51 -9.66 -14.30
N LEU A 156 -0.67 -10.97 -14.52
CA LEU A 156 -1.62 -11.83 -13.84
C LEU A 156 -1.00 -12.29 -12.51
N PRO A 157 -1.69 -12.10 -11.37
CA PRO A 157 -1.15 -12.46 -10.07
C PRO A 157 -0.83 -13.95 -9.99
N SER A 158 0.23 -14.32 -9.28
CA SER A 158 0.44 -15.70 -8.83
C SER A 158 -0.62 -16.10 -7.79
N VAL A 159 -0.67 -17.37 -7.41
CA VAL A 159 -1.55 -17.82 -6.31
C VAL A 159 -1.29 -17.03 -5.01
N ALA A 160 -0.02 -16.73 -4.70
CA ALA A 160 0.34 -15.97 -3.49
C ALA A 160 -0.13 -14.52 -3.58
N GLU A 161 0.08 -13.85 -4.72
CA GLU A 161 -0.34 -12.47 -4.94
C GLU A 161 -1.88 -12.35 -4.95
N GLN A 162 -2.59 -13.32 -5.55
CA GLN A 162 -4.05 -13.34 -5.52
C GLN A 162 -4.57 -13.54 -4.09
N ARG A 163 -3.92 -14.37 -3.28
CA ARG A 163 -4.29 -14.53 -1.86
C ARG A 163 -4.11 -13.25 -1.05
N LEU A 164 -3.04 -12.47 -1.31
CA LEU A 164 -2.90 -11.14 -0.71
C LEU A 164 -4.05 -10.20 -1.14
N LEU A 165 -4.40 -10.21 -2.44
CA LEU A 165 -5.53 -9.43 -2.94
C LEU A 165 -6.84 -9.82 -2.25
N ASN A 166 -7.06 -11.12 -2.00
CA ASN A 166 -8.25 -11.61 -1.31
C ASN A 166 -8.38 -11.05 0.11
N VAL A 167 -7.27 -10.94 0.85
CA VAL A 167 -7.26 -10.36 2.20
C VAL A 167 -7.70 -8.90 2.17
N SER A 168 -7.20 -8.14 1.20
CA SER A 168 -7.48 -6.70 1.07
C SER A 168 -8.78 -6.38 0.31
N ALA A 169 -9.39 -7.35 -0.36
CA ALA A 169 -10.52 -7.16 -1.28
C ALA A 169 -11.69 -6.40 -0.63
N ARG A 170 -12.06 -6.73 0.61
CA ARG A 170 -13.13 -6.03 1.35
C ARG A 170 -12.83 -4.54 1.55
N SER A 171 -11.57 -4.19 1.80
CA SER A 171 -11.14 -2.81 2.04
C SER A 171 -11.03 -2.01 0.75
N VAL A 172 -10.55 -2.63 -0.34
CA VAL A 172 -10.34 -1.93 -1.62
C VAL A 172 -11.59 -1.86 -2.49
N ASN A 173 -12.55 -2.78 -2.34
CA ASN A 173 -13.76 -2.84 -3.18
C ASN A 173 -14.59 -1.53 -3.19
N PRO A 174 -14.88 -0.87 -2.05
CA PRO A 174 -15.60 0.41 -2.06
C PRO A 174 -14.88 1.50 -2.86
N ILE A 175 -13.54 1.48 -2.87
CA ILE A 175 -12.72 2.44 -3.61
C ILE A 175 -12.77 2.11 -5.10
N ILE A 176 -12.61 0.83 -5.48
CA ILE A 176 -12.74 0.36 -6.86
C ILE A 176 -14.12 0.75 -7.43
N GLU A 177 -15.20 0.54 -6.68
CA GLU A 177 -16.55 0.89 -7.09
C GLU A 177 -16.71 2.40 -7.29
N ARG A 178 -16.22 3.20 -6.34
CA ARG A 178 -16.25 4.68 -6.44
C ARG A 178 -15.46 5.21 -7.63
N LEU A 179 -14.42 4.50 -8.05
CA LEU A 179 -13.63 4.80 -9.25
C LEU A 179 -14.25 4.27 -10.55
N GLY A 180 -15.46 3.69 -10.50
CA GLY A 180 -16.15 3.13 -11.66
C GLY A 180 -15.57 1.81 -12.16
N GLY A 181 -14.77 1.13 -11.34
CA GLY A 181 -14.25 -0.21 -11.60
C GLY A 181 -15.26 -1.30 -11.23
N THR A 182 -14.88 -2.54 -11.53
CA THR A 182 -15.64 -3.74 -11.12
C THR A 182 -15.09 -4.24 -9.78
N PRO A 183 -15.88 -4.30 -8.69
CA PRO A 183 -15.43 -4.87 -7.42
C PRO A 183 -14.98 -6.32 -7.56
N ILE A 184 -14.03 -6.74 -6.73
CA ILE A 184 -13.59 -8.13 -6.63
C ILE A 184 -14.73 -8.94 -6.02
N ALA A 185 -15.19 -9.99 -6.71
CA ALA A 185 -16.28 -10.82 -6.23
C ALA A 185 -15.89 -11.55 -4.93
N LEU A 186 -16.68 -11.40 -3.86
CA LEU A 186 -16.40 -12.06 -2.57
C LEU A 186 -17.24 -13.32 -2.34
N ASP A 187 -18.18 -13.58 -3.24
CA ASP A 187 -19.08 -14.73 -3.26
C ASP A 187 -19.51 -15.06 -4.70
N GLY A 188 -20.34 -16.10 -4.87
CA GLY A 188 -20.85 -16.52 -6.17
C GLY A 188 -19.73 -16.95 -7.11
N ASP A 189 -19.73 -16.40 -8.33
CA ASP A 189 -18.60 -16.52 -9.24
C ASP A 189 -17.45 -15.67 -8.72
N CYS A 190 -16.61 -16.25 -7.85
CA CYS A 190 -15.47 -15.59 -7.19
C CYS A 190 -14.14 -16.24 -7.58
N TRP A 191 -14.09 -16.96 -8.70
CA TRP A 191 -12.90 -17.67 -9.14
C TRP A 191 -12.12 -16.86 -10.17
N TYR A 192 -10.84 -16.64 -9.89
CA TYR A 192 -9.94 -15.88 -10.75
C TYR A 192 -8.76 -16.72 -11.20
N TRP A 193 -8.39 -16.59 -12.47
CA TRP A 193 -7.13 -17.10 -12.99
C TRP A 193 -5.96 -16.50 -12.22
N THR A 194 -5.03 -17.37 -11.85
CA THR A 194 -3.69 -17.00 -11.41
C THR A 194 -2.70 -17.39 -12.50
N SER A 195 -1.49 -16.83 -12.47
CA SER A 195 -0.41 -17.17 -13.40
C SER A 195 0.34 -18.46 -13.06
N THR A 196 -0.04 -19.15 -11.99
CA THR A 196 0.63 -20.36 -11.48
C THR A 196 0.04 -21.60 -12.17
N GLU A 197 0.89 -22.37 -12.84
CA GLU A 197 0.53 -23.66 -13.44
C GLU A 197 0.43 -24.77 -12.37
N VAL A 198 -0.30 -25.84 -12.66
CA VAL A 198 -0.27 -27.05 -11.82
C VAL A 198 1.05 -27.78 -12.11
N SER A 199 1.95 -27.91 -11.13
CA SER A 199 3.30 -28.47 -11.34
C SER A 199 3.27 -29.85 -12.01
N GLU A 200 2.34 -30.69 -11.59
CA GLU A 200 2.18 -32.07 -12.03
C GLU A 200 1.51 -32.18 -13.41
N ASN A 201 0.84 -31.11 -13.88
CA ASN A 201 0.09 -31.11 -15.13
C ASN A 201 0.12 -29.75 -15.86
N SER A 202 1.32 -29.16 -15.93
CA SER A 202 1.50 -27.79 -16.43
C SER A 202 1.13 -27.61 -17.90
N GLY A 203 0.97 -28.69 -18.68
CA GLY A 203 0.49 -28.61 -20.06
C GLY A 203 -1.03 -28.44 -20.20
N LEU A 204 -1.82 -28.78 -19.18
CA LEU A 204 -3.28 -28.88 -19.28
C LEU A 204 -4.01 -28.02 -18.26
N GLN A 205 -3.44 -27.83 -17.07
CA GLN A 205 -4.12 -27.17 -15.96
C GLN A 205 -3.31 -26.01 -15.38
N ALA A 206 -4.03 -24.99 -14.91
CA ALA A 206 -3.51 -23.92 -14.08
C ALA A 206 -4.44 -23.72 -12.88
N TRP A 207 -4.01 -22.92 -11.91
CA TRP A 207 -4.79 -22.68 -10.69
C TRP A 207 -5.78 -21.52 -10.89
N LEU A 208 -7.07 -21.80 -10.67
CA LEU A 208 -8.00 -20.77 -10.22
C LEU A 208 -7.82 -20.58 -8.71
N CYS A 209 -7.96 -19.34 -8.26
CA CYS A 209 -7.98 -18.99 -6.84
C CYS A 209 -9.28 -18.23 -6.52
N SER A 210 -9.97 -18.67 -5.47
CA SER A 210 -11.19 -18.05 -5.00
C SER A 210 -10.87 -16.78 -4.22
N SER A 211 -11.47 -15.67 -4.61
CA SER A 211 -11.36 -14.41 -3.87
C SER A 211 -12.19 -14.35 -2.58
N ALA A 212 -13.05 -15.35 -2.35
CA ALA A 212 -13.81 -15.47 -1.11
C ALA A 212 -12.95 -15.95 0.06
N ASN A 213 -12.03 -16.89 -0.19
CA ASN A 213 -11.29 -17.59 0.88
C ASN A 213 -9.86 -18.04 0.53
N GLY A 214 -9.35 -17.76 -0.68
CA GLY A 214 -8.00 -18.16 -1.11
C GLY A 214 -7.84 -19.66 -1.44
N GLY A 215 -8.95 -20.40 -1.48
CA GLY A 215 -8.98 -21.78 -1.98
C GLY A 215 -8.58 -21.83 -3.45
N ILE A 216 -7.94 -22.92 -3.86
CA ILE A 216 -7.49 -23.11 -5.24
C ILE A 216 -8.10 -24.38 -5.84
N ILE A 217 -8.31 -24.37 -7.15
CA ILE A 217 -8.78 -25.54 -7.90
C ILE A 217 -8.05 -25.65 -9.23
N GLU A 218 -7.62 -26.87 -9.55
CA GLU A 218 -7.00 -27.18 -10.83
C GLU A 218 -8.04 -27.06 -11.93
N THR A 219 -7.78 -26.22 -12.92
CA THR A 219 -8.76 -25.92 -13.97
C THR A 219 -8.13 -26.08 -15.35
N PRO A 220 -8.81 -26.72 -16.31
CA PRO A 220 -8.32 -26.81 -17.68
C PRO A 220 -8.07 -25.41 -18.27
N LYS A 221 -6.90 -25.20 -18.83
CA LYS A 221 -6.46 -23.89 -19.34
C LYS A 221 -7.29 -23.35 -20.51
N THR A 222 -8.05 -24.23 -21.16
CA THR A 222 -8.90 -23.90 -22.30
C THR A 222 -10.25 -23.31 -21.88
N GLU A 223 -10.58 -23.35 -20.59
CA GLU A 223 -11.80 -22.74 -20.07
C GLU A 223 -11.61 -21.23 -19.84
N SER A 224 -12.68 -20.47 -20.09
CA SER A 224 -12.67 -19.02 -19.90
C SER A 224 -13.10 -18.68 -18.48
N HIS A 225 -12.25 -17.96 -17.75
CA HIS A 225 -12.54 -17.50 -16.40
C HIS A 225 -12.09 -16.06 -16.21
N LYS A 226 -12.53 -15.49 -15.10
CA LYS A 226 -12.20 -14.13 -14.71
C LYS A 226 -10.72 -14.02 -14.39
N ALA A 227 -10.14 -12.87 -14.65
CA ALA A 227 -8.77 -12.53 -14.34
C ALA A 227 -8.71 -11.07 -13.92
N ARG A 228 -7.78 -10.75 -13.01
CA ARG A 228 -7.59 -9.39 -12.56
C ARG A 228 -6.12 -9.01 -12.65
N ALA A 229 -5.85 -8.03 -13.48
CA ALA A 229 -4.51 -7.47 -13.65
C ALA A 229 -4.03 -6.79 -12.38
N ILE A 230 -2.73 -6.94 -12.09
CA ILE A 230 -2.04 -6.22 -11.03
C ILE A 230 -0.73 -5.63 -11.55
N VAL A 231 -0.19 -4.65 -10.82
CA VAL A 231 1.14 -4.08 -11.03
C VAL A 231 1.98 -4.13 -9.76
N GLN A 232 3.31 -4.18 -9.92
CA GLN A 232 4.29 -4.00 -8.85
C GLN A 232 4.89 -2.63 -9.01
N ILE A 233 4.88 -1.84 -7.94
CA ILE A 233 5.41 -0.50 -7.93
C ILE A 233 6.70 -0.53 -7.10
N LYS A 234 7.77 0.01 -7.69
CA LYS A 234 9.08 0.09 -7.04
C LYS A 234 9.50 1.55 -7.04
N TYR A 235 9.26 2.25 -5.95
CA TYR A 235 9.85 3.56 -5.74
C TYR A 235 11.31 3.38 -5.33
N SER A 236 12.18 4.22 -5.87
CA SER A 236 13.54 4.35 -5.34
C SER A 236 13.43 5.02 -3.97
N ASN A 237 13.92 4.36 -2.92
CA ASN A 237 14.19 5.04 -1.65
C ASN A 237 15.35 6.02 -1.81
#